data_AF-A0AAJ4AUM9-F1
#
_entry.id   AF-A0AAJ4AUM9-F1
#
_cell.length_a   1.000
_cell.length_b   1.000
_cell.length_c   1.000
_cell.angle_alpha   90.00
_cell.angle_beta   90.00
_cell.angle_gamma   90.00
#
_symmetry.space_group_name_H-M   'P 1'
#
loop_
_entity.id
_entity.type
_entity.pdbx_description
1 polymer ?
#
loop_
_entity_poly.entity_id
_entity_poly.type
_entity_poly.pdbx_seq_one_letter_code
_entity_poly.pdbx_strand_id
1 'polypeptide(L)'
;MNKFEIAMITLFTGFVLGQMVDWLKYIWVIKHKEAAIRAELEDLIDDFQHSLTRLKQAIVELDDGPRAYYMPKSISSKIYDALYAEVAPFLTREERREINTIYEHVKNFNEGLSRPIQGKLKARLVEMYADCKWGHECTISFFEKGNIIKLRDNEDKISEVNKDIQDVTRLAGL
;
A
#
# COMPACT_ATOMS: atom_id res chain seq x y z
N MET A 1 -6.08 27.60 -53.88
CA MET A 1 -5.26 26.60 -53.17
C MET A 1 -4.41 25.84 -54.15
N ASN A 2 -3.10 25.90 -53.99
CA ASN A 2 -2.12 25.18 -54.80
C ASN A 2 -2.04 23.70 -54.33
N LYS A 3 -1.75 22.76 -55.24
CA LYS A 3 -1.57 21.32 -54.90
C LYS A 3 -0.51 21.11 -53.81
N PHE A 4 0.50 21.97 -53.79
CA PHE A 4 1.53 22.00 -52.76
C PHE A 4 0.98 22.35 -51.36
N GLU A 5 0.08 23.33 -51.27
CA GLU A 5 -0.55 23.72 -49.99
C GLU A 5 -1.41 22.58 -49.45
N ILE A 6 -2.16 21.89 -50.33
CA ILE A 6 -2.95 20.71 -49.96
C ILE A 6 -2.04 19.61 -49.41
N ALA A 7 -0.94 19.30 -50.10
CA ALA A 7 0.02 18.28 -49.66
C ALA A 7 0.65 18.61 -48.30
N MET A 8 1.04 19.87 -48.09
CA MET A 8 1.60 20.35 -46.82
C MET A 8 0.60 20.25 -45.67
N ILE A 9 -0.65 20.65 -45.90
CA ILE A 9 -1.72 20.54 -44.90
C ILE A 9 -1.97 19.06 -44.57
N THR A 10 -2.09 18.18 -45.58
CA THR A 10 -2.32 16.76 -45.33
C THR A 10 -1.18 16.10 -44.56
N LEU A 11 0.08 16.40 -44.90
CA LEU A 11 1.25 15.91 -44.17
C LEU A 11 1.27 16.42 -42.72
N PHE A 12 1.01 17.71 -42.52
CA PHE A 12 0.99 18.30 -41.18
C PHE A 12 -0.17 17.73 -40.33
N THR A 13 -1.37 17.61 -40.90
CA THR A 13 -2.52 16.99 -40.22
C THR A 13 -2.23 15.53 -39.88
N GLY A 14 -1.65 14.76 -40.80
CA GLY A 14 -1.25 13.38 -40.54
C GLY A 14 -0.22 13.27 -39.40
N PHE A 15 0.78 14.16 -39.39
CA PHE A 15 1.78 14.22 -38.33
C PHE A 15 1.14 14.57 -36.97
N VAL A 16 0.33 15.62 -36.89
CA VAL A 16 -0.34 16.04 -35.65
C VAL A 16 -1.26 14.94 -35.13
N LEU A 17 -2.05 14.30 -35.98
CA LEU A 17 -2.91 13.18 -35.59
C LEU A 17 -2.09 12.00 -35.05
N GLY A 18 -0.96 11.68 -35.69
CA GLY A 18 -0.04 10.65 -35.20
C GLY A 18 0.47 10.96 -33.79
N GLN A 19 0.98 12.17 -33.58
CA GLN A 19 1.46 12.61 -32.27
C GLN A 19 0.36 12.61 -31.19
N MET A 20 -0.85 13.03 -31.54
CA MET A 20 -2.00 12.99 -30.62
C MET A 20 -2.36 11.56 -30.21
N VAL A 21 -2.34 10.61 -31.15
CA VAL A 21 -2.62 9.19 -30.85
C VAL A 21 -1.57 8.62 -29.91
N ASP A 22 -0.29 8.91 -30.14
CA ASP A 22 0.79 8.42 -29.28
C ASP A 22 0.72 9.03 -27.87
N TRP A 23 0.38 10.32 -27.77
CA TRP A 23 0.14 10.97 -26.49
C TRP A 23 -1.05 10.37 -25.73
N LEU A 24 -2.16 10.06 -26.43
CA LEU A 24 -3.32 9.40 -25.81
C LEU A 24 -2.98 8.00 -25.31
N LYS A 25 -2.24 7.20 -26.09
CA LYS A 25 -1.76 5.88 -25.68
C LYS A 25 -0.89 5.98 -24.44
N TYR A 26 0.02 6.95 -24.41
CA TYR A 26 0.89 7.19 -23.27
C TYR A 26 0.09 7.46 -21.99
N ILE A 27 -0.88 8.38 -22.04
CA ILE A 27 -1.76 8.67 -20.90
C ILE A 27 -2.54 7.43 -20.47
N TRP A 28 -3.06 6.67 -21.43
CA TRP A 28 -3.83 5.46 -21.13
C TRP A 28 -2.99 4.42 -20.40
N VAL A 29 -1.74 4.20 -20.83
CA VAL A 29 -0.80 3.27 -20.17
C VAL A 29 -0.51 3.73 -18.74
N ILE A 30 -0.22 5.02 -18.51
CA ILE A 30 0.05 5.54 -17.17
C ILE A 30 -1.17 5.36 -16.26
N LYS A 31 -2.37 5.71 -16.73
CA LYS A 31 -3.61 5.52 -15.95
C LYS A 31 -3.87 4.06 -15.61
N HIS A 32 -3.57 3.14 -16.52
CA HIS A 32 -3.73 1.72 -16.26
C HIS A 32 -2.73 1.21 -15.20
N LYS A 33 -1.48 1.68 -15.25
CA LYS A 33 -0.47 1.36 -14.22
C LYS A 33 -0.83 1.95 -12.86
N GLU A 34 -1.35 3.17 -12.81
CA GLU A 34 -1.85 3.78 -11.58
C GLU A 34 -3.02 2.98 -11.00
N ALA A 35 -3.97 2.57 -11.84
CA ALA A 35 -5.10 1.73 -11.42
C ALA A 35 -4.63 0.39 -10.87
N ALA A 36 -3.58 -0.22 -11.43
CA ALA A 36 -3.01 -1.46 -10.91
C ALA A 36 -2.41 -1.28 -9.50
N ILE A 37 -1.71 -0.17 -9.25
CA ILE A 37 -1.20 0.15 -7.90
C ILE A 37 -2.36 0.37 -6.93
N ARG A 38 -3.40 1.11 -7.34
CA ARG A 38 -4.60 1.32 -6.50
C ARG A 38 -5.31 0.00 -6.19
N ALA A 39 -5.42 -0.91 -7.15
CA ALA A 39 -5.98 -2.24 -6.91
C ALA A 39 -5.13 -3.05 -5.91
N GLU A 40 -3.80 -3.03 -6.01
CA GLU A 40 -2.95 -3.68 -5.00
C GLU A 40 -3.16 -3.06 -3.61
N LEU A 41 -3.25 -1.74 -3.51
CA LEU A 41 -3.57 -1.05 -2.24
C LEU A 41 -4.94 -1.46 -1.67
N GLU A 42 -5.97 -1.66 -2.50
CA GLU A 42 -7.26 -2.18 -2.03
C GLU A 42 -7.11 -3.61 -1.48
N ASP A 43 -6.38 -4.48 -2.19
CA ASP A 43 -6.09 -5.85 -1.74
C ASP A 43 -5.30 -5.86 -0.40
N LEU A 44 -4.46 -4.84 -0.15
CA LEU A 44 -3.72 -4.71 1.12
C LEU A 44 -4.66 -4.60 2.33
N ILE A 45 -5.86 -4.01 2.18
CA ILE A 45 -6.80 -3.89 3.30
C ILE A 45 -7.16 -5.28 3.82
N ASP A 46 -7.52 -6.20 2.93
CA ASP A 46 -7.89 -7.57 3.28
C ASP A 46 -6.67 -8.36 3.79
N ASP A 47 -5.51 -8.21 3.15
CA ASP A 47 -4.28 -8.89 3.56
C ASP A 47 -3.82 -8.45 4.96
N PHE A 48 -3.91 -7.15 5.28
CA PHE A 48 -3.65 -6.64 6.62
C PHE A 48 -4.69 -7.13 7.62
N GLN A 49 -5.99 -7.07 7.30
CA GLN A 49 -7.05 -7.52 8.20
C GLN A 49 -6.92 -9.01 8.56
N HIS A 50 -6.59 -9.84 7.57
CA HIS A 50 -6.27 -11.24 7.79
C HIS A 50 -5.05 -11.41 8.71
N SER A 51 -3.99 -10.65 8.48
CA SER A 51 -2.76 -10.70 9.27
C SER A 51 -2.98 -10.24 10.71
N LEU A 52 -3.74 -9.17 10.95
CA LEU A 52 -4.13 -8.68 12.27
C LEU A 52 -4.87 -9.75 13.07
N THR A 53 -5.83 -10.42 12.45
CA THR A 53 -6.61 -11.49 13.08
C THR A 53 -5.70 -12.65 13.50
N ARG A 54 -4.77 -13.04 12.63
CA ARG A 54 -3.83 -14.14 12.91
C ARG A 54 -2.81 -13.79 13.98
N LEU A 55 -2.30 -12.58 13.99
CA LEU A 55 -1.37 -12.12 15.04
C LEU A 55 -2.05 -12.08 16.41
N LYS A 56 -3.29 -11.54 16.49
CA LYS A 56 -4.09 -11.57 17.74
C LYS A 56 -4.29 -13.00 18.24
N GLN A 57 -4.64 -13.93 17.35
CA GLN A 57 -4.77 -15.36 17.71
C GLN A 57 -3.46 -15.95 18.21
N ALA A 58 -2.36 -15.74 17.48
CA ALA A 58 -1.04 -16.26 17.85
C ALA A 58 -0.56 -15.74 19.22
N ILE A 59 -0.83 -14.47 19.54
CA ILE A 59 -0.50 -13.87 20.84
C ILE A 59 -1.24 -14.58 21.98
N VAL A 60 -2.53 -14.86 21.82
CA VAL A 60 -3.35 -15.56 22.83
C VAL A 60 -2.93 -17.02 22.99
N GLU A 61 -2.68 -17.71 21.88
CA GLU A 61 -2.33 -19.14 21.90
C GLU A 61 -0.90 -19.41 22.42
N LEU A 62 -0.05 -18.38 22.49
CA LEU A 62 1.31 -18.47 23.00
C LEU A 62 1.41 -18.77 24.50
N ASP A 63 0.36 -18.49 25.27
CA ASP A 63 0.30 -18.80 26.70
C ASP A 63 -0.02 -20.27 27.00
N ASP A 64 -0.44 -21.03 25.99
CA ASP A 64 -1.03 -22.37 26.12
C ASP A 64 -0.03 -23.54 25.95
N GLY A 65 1.28 -23.24 25.96
CA GLY A 65 2.38 -24.21 25.79
C GLY A 65 2.86 -24.38 24.33
N PRO A 66 3.88 -25.21 24.05
CA PRO A 66 4.52 -25.28 22.73
C PRO A 66 3.58 -25.88 21.67
N ARG A 67 2.87 -25.03 20.94
CA ARG A 67 2.10 -25.40 19.74
C ARG A 67 2.77 -24.84 18.49
N ALA A 68 2.54 -25.49 17.35
CA ALA A 68 2.89 -24.92 16.06
C ALA A 68 1.88 -23.80 15.76
N TYR A 69 2.33 -22.55 15.78
CA TYR A 69 1.47 -21.41 15.47
C TYR A 69 1.51 -21.12 13.98
N TYR A 70 0.33 -20.92 13.39
CA TYR A 70 0.22 -20.51 12.00
C TYR A 70 0.54 -19.01 11.89
N MET A 71 1.79 -18.69 11.54
CA MET A 71 2.20 -17.30 11.28
C MET A 71 1.52 -16.76 10.01
N PRO A 72 1.18 -15.46 9.96
CA PRO A 72 0.62 -14.88 8.74
C PRO A 72 1.62 -14.94 7.58
N LYS A 73 1.10 -14.98 6.36
CA LYS A 73 1.90 -14.93 5.13
C LYS A 73 2.51 -13.53 4.94
N SER A 74 3.60 -13.45 4.19
CA SER A 74 4.10 -12.18 3.67
C SER A 74 3.03 -11.50 2.82
N ILE A 75 2.89 -10.20 2.98
CA ILE A 75 2.02 -9.35 2.16
C ILE A 75 2.75 -9.01 0.86
N SER A 76 2.07 -9.11 -0.28
CA SER A 76 2.67 -8.87 -1.60
C SER A 76 2.84 -7.38 -1.88
N SER A 77 3.97 -6.99 -2.47
CA SER A 77 4.26 -5.65 -2.97
C SER A 77 4.66 -5.63 -4.45
N LYS A 78 4.38 -6.72 -5.18
CA LYS A 78 4.95 -6.97 -6.52
C LYS A 78 4.52 -5.92 -7.56
N ILE A 79 3.28 -5.44 -7.50
CA ILE A 79 2.78 -4.45 -8.47
C ILE A 79 3.41 -3.09 -8.19
N TYR A 80 3.47 -2.68 -6.92
CA TYR A 80 4.19 -1.48 -6.50
C TYR A 80 5.67 -1.52 -6.90
N ASP A 81 6.39 -2.59 -6.55
CA ASP A 81 7.81 -2.73 -6.85
C ASP A 81 8.09 -2.65 -8.36
N ALA A 82 7.18 -3.17 -9.18
CA ALA A 82 7.32 -3.17 -10.64
C ALA A 82 6.92 -1.84 -11.31
N LEU A 83 5.87 -1.17 -10.82
CA LEU A 83 5.22 -0.06 -11.54
C LEU A 83 5.41 1.32 -10.90
N TYR A 84 5.74 1.39 -9.61
CA TYR A 84 5.70 2.66 -8.88
C TYR A 84 6.66 3.71 -9.45
N ALA A 85 7.86 3.32 -9.87
CA ALA A 85 8.84 4.25 -10.46
C ALA A 85 8.31 4.95 -11.73
N GLU A 86 7.46 4.28 -12.51
CA GLU A 86 6.88 4.82 -13.73
C GLU A 86 5.66 5.72 -13.47
N VAL A 87 4.92 5.45 -12.39
CA VAL A 87 3.69 6.18 -12.03
C VAL A 87 3.99 7.36 -11.11
N ALA A 88 5.00 7.26 -10.25
CA ALA A 88 5.37 8.27 -9.26
C ALA A 88 5.48 9.72 -9.80
N PRO A 89 6.00 9.98 -11.02
CA PRO A 89 6.03 11.34 -11.56
C PRO A 89 4.64 11.97 -11.80
N PHE A 90 3.60 11.14 -11.97
CA PHE A 90 2.23 11.58 -12.25
C PHE A 90 1.37 11.72 -11.00
N LEU A 91 1.87 11.21 -9.87
CA LEU A 91 1.22 11.33 -8.57
C LEU A 91 1.60 12.64 -7.90
N THR A 92 0.67 13.19 -7.12
CA THR A 92 0.96 14.31 -6.25
C THR A 92 2.03 13.93 -5.22
N ARG A 93 2.71 14.94 -4.66
CA ARG A 93 3.68 14.70 -3.57
C ARG A 93 3.04 14.01 -2.36
N GLU A 94 1.77 14.31 -2.10
CA GLU A 94 1.03 13.74 -0.98
C GLU A 94 0.69 12.28 -1.24
N GLU A 95 0.13 11.94 -2.41
CA GLU A 95 -0.13 10.53 -2.79
C GLU A 95 1.14 9.69 -2.70
N ARG A 96 2.26 10.19 -3.23
CA ARG A 96 3.54 9.47 -3.14
C ARG A 96 3.95 9.19 -1.70
N ARG A 97 3.77 10.17 -0.81
CA ARG A 97 4.14 10.02 0.60
C ARG A 97 3.27 8.98 1.29
N GLU A 98 1.95 9.03 1.09
CA GLU A 98 1.04 8.08 1.73
C GLU A 98 1.25 6.66 1.21
N ILE A 99 1.38 6.48 -0.12
CA ILE A 99 1.69 5.18 -0.72
C ILE A 99 3.00 4.63 -0.15
N ASN A 100 4.08 5.43 -0.12
CA ASN A 100 5.35 4.97 0.44
C ASN A 100 5.24 4.60 1.93
N THR A 101 4.43 5.32 2.69
CA THR A 101 4.18 5.01 4.11
C THR A 101 3.49 3.66 4.26
N ILE A 102 2.47 3.38 3.43
CA ILE A 102 1.77 2.09 3.40
C ILE A 102 2.75 0.95 3.08
N TYR A 103 3.56 1.09 2.01
CA TYR A 103 4.52 0.05 1.63
C TYR A 103 5.71 -0.06 2.60
N GLU A 104 6.04 0.98 3.35
CA GLU A 104 7.00 0.90 4.46
C GLU A 104 6.45 0.00 5.58
N HIS A 105 5.16 0.11 5.92
CA HIS A 105 4.52 -0.83 6.86
C HIS A 105 4.47 -2.26 6.32
N VAL A 106 4.18 -2.47 5.03
CA VAL A 106 4.25 -3.79 4.38
C VAL A 106 5.66 -4.38 4.53
N LYS A 107 6.69 -3.56 4.24
CA LYS A 107 8.09 -3.97 4.35
C LYS A 107 8.45 -4.33 5.80
N ASN A 108 8.13 -3.47 6.76
CA ASN A 108 8.44 -3.71 8.18
C ASN A 108 7.75 -4.98 8.70
N PHE A 109 6.49 -5.20 8.33
CA PHE A 109 5.76 -6.43 8.65
C PHE A 109 6.43 -7.67 8.04
N ASN A 110 6.79 -7.63 6.75
CA ASN A 110 7.44 -8.74 6.05
C ASN A 110 8.85 -9.03 6.59
N GLU A 111 9.64 -8.00 6.92
CA GLU A 111 10.91 -8.16 7.62
C GLU A 111 10.68 -8.79 9.00
N GLY A 112 9.66 -8.32 9.70
CA GLY A 112 9.15 -8.86 10.95
C GLY A 112 8.77 -10.33 10.86
N LEU A 113 8.35 -10.86 9.70
CA LEU A 113 8.14 -12.30 9.47
C LEU A 113 9.44 -13.07 9.24
N SER A 114 10.37 -12.49 8.48
CA SER A 114 11.60 -13.16 8.04
C SER A 114 12.67 -13.35 9.12
N ARG A 115 12.64 -12.53 10.19
CA ARG A 115 13.68 -12.57 11.24
C ARG A 115 13.67 -13.93 11.99
N PRO A 116 14.82 -14.44 12.47
CA PRO A 116 14.85 -15.61 13.35
C PRO A 116 14.12 -15.32 14.68
N ILE A 117 13.35 -16.28 15.21
CA ILE A 117 12.71 -16.12 16.53
C ILE A 117 13.77 -16.36 17.61
N GLN A 118 14.54 -15.33 17.94
CA GLN A 118 15.50 -15.36 19.04
C GLN A 118 14.94 -14.54 20.20
N GLY A 119 14.34 -15.22 21.19
CA GLY A 119 13.94 -14.66 22.50
C GLY A 119 13.08 -13.38 22.46
N LYS A 120 11.83 -13.46 22.95
CA LYS A 120 10.77 -12.41 22.92
C LYS A 120 9.84 -12.49 21.70
N LEU A 121 9.37 -13.69 21.37
CA LEU A 121 8.36 -13.90 20.33
C LEU A 121 7.10 -13.04 20.52
N LYS A 122 6.60 -12.89 21.75
CA LYS A 122 5.44 -12.05 22.04
C LYS A 122 5.66 -10.58 21.68
N ALA A 123 6.80 -9.99 22.05
CA ALA A 123 7.10 -8.60 21.73
C ALA A 123 7.17 -8.38 20.22
N ARG A 124 7.78 -9.33 19.51
CA ARG A 124 7.82 -9.30 18.04
C ARG A 124 6.44 -9.41 17.40
N LEU A 125 5.56 -10.28 17.91
CA LEU A 125 4.19 -10.36 17.40
C LEU A 125 3.42 -9.06 17.63
N VAL A 126 3.66 -8.38 18.75
CA VAL A 126 3.10 -7.04 19.01
C VAL A 126 3.67 -5.99 18.07
N GLU A 127 4.98 -5.99 17.81
CA GLU A 127 5.60 -5.09 16.82
C GLU A 127 5.00 -5.30 15.42
N MET A 128 4.92 -6.55 14.97
CA MET A 128 4.29 -6.89 13.69
C MET A 128 2.81 -6.51 13.67
N TYR A 129 2.10 -6.66 14.79
CA TYR A 129 0.71 -6.25 14.90
C TYR A 129 0.56 -4.73 14.73
N ALA A 130 1.45 -3.96 15.37
CA ALA A 130 1.49 -2.52 15.24
C ALA A 130 1.75 -2.09 13.79
N ASP A 131 2.77 -2.64 13.12
CA ASP A 131 3.06 -2.34 11.71
C ASP A 131 1.88 -2.69 10.81
N CYS A 132 1.28 -3.87 11.01
CA CYS A 132 0.10 -4.31 10.27
C CYS A 132 -1.11 -3.41 10.52
N LYS A 133 -1.30 -2.91 11.74
CA LYS A 133 -2.44 -2.07 12.12
C LYS A 133 -2.30 -0.67 11.56
N TRP A 134 -1.10 -0.09 11.64
CA TRP A 134 -0.80 1.19 10.99
C TRP A 134 -0.93 1.09 9.48
N GLY A 135 -0.38 0.03 8.86
CA GLY A 135 -0.55 -0.23 7.43
C GLY A 135 -2.02 -0.28 7.01
N HIS A 136 -2.85 -1.02 7.77
CA HIS A 136 -4.29 -1.13 7.54
C HIS A 136 -4.99 0.24 7.58
N GLU A 137 -4.82 1.00 8.67
CA GLU A 137 -5.52 2.28 8.82
C GLU A 137 -5.00 3.36 7.85
N CYS A 138 -3.71 3.36 7.52
CA CYS A 138 -3.15 4.23 6.48
C CYS A 138 -3.79 3.92 5.12
N THR A 139 -3.97 2.63 4.82
CA THR A 139 -4.59 2.19 3.56
C THR A 139 -6.06 2.58 3.50
N ILE A 140 -6.83 2.35 4.57
CA ILE A 140 -8.23 2.80 4.64
C ILE A 140 -8.31 4.33 4.49
N SER A 141 -7.48 5.07 5.22
CA SER A 141 -7.47 6.54 5.17
C SER A 141 -7.12 7.08 3.78
N PHE A 142 -6.29 6.34 3.02
CA PHE A 142 -5.96 6.69 1.63
C PHE A 142 -7.20 6.65 0.70
N PHE A 143 -8.17 5.77 0.98
CA PHE A 143 -9.42 5.65 0.21
C PHE A 143 -10.60 6.43 0.81
N GLU A 144 -10.54 6.79 2.10
CA GLU A 144 -11.61 7.53 2.78
C GLU A 144 -11.64 9.00 2.38
N LYS A 145 -12.71 9.35 1.64
CA LYS A 145 -13.09 10.69 1.16
C LYS A 145 -12.11 11.17 0.08
N GLY A 146 -12.63 11.67 -1.04
CA GLY A 146 -11.85 12.09 -2.22
C GLY A 146 -10.83 13.23 -2.03
N ASN A 147 -10.42 13.53 -0.79
CA ASN A 147 -9.26 14.30 -0.41
C ASN A 147 -8.40 13.38 0.46
N ILE A 148 -7.09 13.33 0.21
CA ILE A 148 -6.11 12.57 1.00
C ILE A 148 -6.20 13.04 2.46
N ILE A 149 -7.09 12.44 3.27
CA ILE A 149 -7.14 12.68 4.70
C ILE A 149 -6.01 11.86 5.26
N LYS A 150 -4.96 12.56 5.66
CA LYS A 150 -3.78 11.92 6.22
C LYS A 150 -4.17 11.39 7.58
N LEU A 151 -3.94 10.10 7.82
CA LEU A 151 -4.16 9.50 9.14
C LEU A 151 -3.47 10.32 10.24
N ARG A 152 -2.29 10.86 9.93
CA ARG A 152 -1.50 11.72 10.82
C ARG A 152 -2.24 12.99 11.30
N ASP A 153 -3.20 13.48 10.52
CA ASP A 153 -3.97 14.69 10.81
C ASP A 153 -5.30 14.35 11.53
N ASN A 154 -5.57 13.07 11.77
CA ASN A 154 -6.76 12.56 12.46
C ASN A 154 -6.39 12.00 13.85
N GLU A 155 -6.34 12.89 14.83
CA GLU A 155 -5.96 12.55 16.22
C GLU A 155 -6.85 11.47 16.84
N ASP A 156 -8.16 11.50 16.55
CA ASP A 156 -9.11 10.51 17.07
C ASP A 156 -8.75 9.10 16.57
N LYS A 157 -8.43 8.98 15.28
CA LYS A 157 -8.06 7.70 14.68
C LYS A 157 -6.69 7.20 15.17
N ILE A 158 -5.73 8.11 15.33
CA ILE A 158 -4.44 7.80 15.95
C ILE A 158 -4.63 7.27 17.38
N SER A 159 -5.50 7.91 18.16
CA SER A 159 -5.82 7.49 19.52
C SER A 159 -6.47 6.10 19.54
N GLU A 160 -7.39 5.82 18.62
CA GLU A 160 -8.01 4.50 18.45
C GLU A 160 -6.98 3.41 18.13
N VAL A 161 -6.07 3.66 17.19
CA VAL A 161 -4.99 2.73 16.81
C VAL A 161 -4.07 2.46 17.99
N ASN A 162 -3.62 3.52 18.67
CA ASN A 162 -2.74 3.38 19.83
C ASN A 162 -3.41 2.58 20.96
N LYS A 163 -4.71 2.79 21.18
CA LYS A 163 -5.47 2.03 22.17
C LYS A 163 -5.55 0.55 21.80
N ASP A 164 -5.86 0.21 20.55
CA ASP A 164 -5.90 -1.20 20.09
C ASP A 164 -4.53 -1.88 20.22
N ILE A 165 -3.44 -1.18 19.89
CA ILE A 165 -2.07 -1.70 20.09
C ILE A 165 -1.76 -1.89 21.58
N GLN A 166 -2.13 -0.95 22.44
CA GLN A 166 -1.96 -1.07 23.90
C GLN A 166 -2.73 -2.27 24.46
N ASP A 167 -3.96 -2.50 24.00
CA ASP A 167 -4.77 -3.63 24.44
C ASP A 167 -4.14 -4.96 24.02
N VAL A 168 -3.60 -5.05 22.80
CA VAL A 168 -2.83 -6.23 22.35
C VAL A 168 -1.52 -6.41 23.11
N THR A 169 -0.83 -5.32 23.45
CA THR A 169 0.39 -5.36 24.27
C THR A 169 0.10 -5.94 25.66
N ARG A 170 -1.00 -5.49 26.29
CA ARG A 170 -1.47 -6.04 27.59
C ARG A 170 -1.83 -7.52 27.48
N LEU A 171 -2.51 -7.93 26.40
CA LEU A 171 -2.81 -9.35 26.15
C LEU A 171 -1.55 -10.20 26.03
N ALA A 172 -0.47 -9.65 25.46
CA ALA A 172 0.81 -10.33 25.38
C ALA A 172 1.54 -10.40 26.74
N GLY A 173 1.07 -9.72 27.78
CA GLY A 173 1.73 -9.64 29.09
C GLY A 173 3.01 -8.79 29.06
N LEU A 174 3.03 -7.75 28.22
CA LEU A 174 4.15 -6.81 28.03
C LEU A 174 3.81 -5.40 28.55
#